data_AF-A0A9D6LCV8-F1
#
_entry.id   AF-A0A9D6LCV8-F1
#
_cell.length_a   1.000
_cell.length_b   1.000
_cell.length_c   1.000
_cell.angle_alpha   90.00
_cell.angle_beta   90.00
_cell.angle_gamma   90.00
#
_symmetry.space_group_name_H-M   'P 1'
#
loop_
_entity.id
_entity.type
_entity.pdbx_description
1 polymer ?
#
loop_
_entity_poly.entity_id
_entity_poly.type
_entity_poly.pdbx_seq_one_letter_code
_entity_poly.pdbx_strand_id
1 'polypeptide(L)'
;MRRLEAIRQLAAGWTNELVVATTGMISRELYVAGGGRFRAALVSGGRTLSSDILVDQLIEYTPVRRELEWVALDPLERRHPERTLELRKFVPCIFHEQSHRLVWRILPPAPRQRLALSRYLTFAEALVIATDMALSDELGPKVSLSAHRLGVIYFPGTRERERFAGKRAYRAYLHALVHALFLNLEGWEPAAILASARACYGGAGRLVSRAVERVDPHAARWFALMGL
;
A
#
# COMPACT_ATOMS: atom_id res chain seq x y z
N MET A 1 9.17 -13.82 22.09
CA MET A 1 9.98 -12.61 22.40
C MET A 1 10.96 -12.23 21.28
N ARG A 2 11.90 -13.09 20.84
CA ARG A 2 12.92 -12.73 19.81
C ARG A 2 12.39 -12.20 18.44
N ARG A 3 11.20 -12.63 18.00
CA ARG A 3 10.57 -12.16 16.74
C ARG A 3 9.99 -10.74 16.84
N LEU A 4 9.47 -10.36 18.00
CA LEU A 4 8.95 -9.01 18.29
C LEU A 4 10.09 -8.01 18.47
N GLU A 5 11.22 -8.46 19.03
CA GLU A 5 12.46 -7.68 19.13
C GLU A 5 12.99 -7.27 17.75
N ALA A 6 13.03 -8.20 16.80
CA ALA A 6 13.51 -7.95 15.44
C ALA A 6 12.60 -6.97 14.68
N ILE A 7 11.28 -7.09 14.84
CA ILE A 7 10.30 -6.16 14.25
C ILE A 7 10.40 -4.79 14.92
N ARG A 8 10.62 -4.73 16.24
CA ARG A 8 10.85 -3.47 16.97
C ARG A 8 12.16 -2.80 16.58
N GLN A 9 13.24 -3.55 16.38
CA GLN A 9 14.53 -3.03 15.91
C GLN A 9 14.45 -2.54 14.46
N LEU A 10 13.71 -3.27 13.60
CA LEU A 10 13.37 -2.80 12.27
C LEU A 10 12.51 -1.52 12.35
N ALA A 11 11.48 -1.45 13.18
CA ALA A 11 10.62 -0.27 13.27
C ALA A 11 11.26 0.95 13.98
N ALA A 12 12.23 0.74 14.88
CA ALA A 12 12.85 1.79 15.70
C ALA A 12 13.93 2.57 14.95
N GLY A 13 14.52 2.01 13.89
CA GLY A 13 15.53 2.69 13.06
C GLY A 13 14.95 3.54 11.92
N TRP A 14 13.62 3.57 11.75
CA TRP A 14 12.99 4.09 10.55
C TRP A 14 12.49 5.51 10.80
N THR A 15 13.24 6.45 10.26
CA THR A 15 13.17 7.91 10.41
C THR A 15 11.97 8.53 9.68
N ASN A 16 11.77 9.83 9.91
CA ASN A 16 10.79 10.70 9.24
C ASN A 16 10.78 10.57 7.69
N GLU A 17 11.85 10.07 7.07
CA GLU A 17 12.00 9.94 5.61
C GLU A 17 10.98 8.98 4.97
N LEU A 18 10.59 7.88 5.63
CA LEU A 18 9.63 6.93 5.05
C LEU A 18 8.23 7.52 4.95
N VAL A 19 7.84 8.33 5.94
CA VAL A 19 6.57 9.08 5.97
C VAL A 19 6.60 10.27 5.00
N VAL A 20 7.78 10.80 4.66
CA VAL A 20 7.89 11.84 3.64
C VAL A 20 7.69 11.24 2.24
N ALA A 21 8.13 9.99 2.02
CA ALA A 21 7.88 9.26 0.79
C ALA A 21 6.40 8.89 0.54
N THR A 22 5.50 9.02 1.52
CA THR A 22 4.08 8.61 1.42
C THR A 22 3.12 9.62 0.79
N THR A 23 3.58 10.80 0.35
CA THR A 23 2.71 11.74 -0.36
C THR A 23 2.87 11.60 -1.87
N GLY A 24 1.78 11.64 -2.64
CA GLY A 24 1.83 11.31 -4.08
C GLY A 24 2.69 12.24 -4.91
N MET A 25 2.70 13.53 -4.55
CA MET A 25 3.55 14.53 -5.19
C MET A 25 5.02 14.34 -4.81
N ILE A 26 5.32 14.14 -3.52
CA ILE A 26 6.71 13.93 -3.08
C ILE A 26 7.25 12.60 -3.61
N SER A 27 6.44 11.53 -3.63
CA SER A 27 6.80 10.24 -4.21
C SER A 27 7.18 10.37 -5.69
N ARG A 28 6.39 11.14 -6.46
CA ARG A 28 6.66 11.41 -7.89
C ARG A 28 7.98 12.16 -8.07
N GLU A 29 8.15 13.23 -7.31
CA GLU A 29 9.35 14.08 -7.36
C GLU A 29 10.60 13.28 -6.96
N LEU A 30 10.54 12.49 -5.89
CA LEU A 30 11.65 11.63 -5.44
C LEU A 30 12.00 10.54 -6.48
N TYR A 31 10.99 9.99 -7.15
CA TYR A 31 11.24 8.99 -8.19
C TYR A 31 11.99 9.60 -9.37
N VAL A 32 11.49 10.72 -9.90
CA VAL A 32 12.10 11.45 -11.02
C VAL A 32 13.48 12.00 -10.65
N ALA A 33 13.63 12.60 -9.46
CA ALA A 33 14.91 13.12 -8.96
C ALA A 33 15.97 12.01 -8.82
N GLY A 34 15.56 10.79 -8.51
CA GLY A 34 16.44 9.62 -8.48
C GLY A 34 16.64 8.92 -9.83
N GLY A 35 16.31 9.56 -10.96
CA GLY A 35 16.53 9.02 -12.31
C GLY A 35 15.42 8.13 -12.86
N GLY A 36 14.25 8.11 -12.22
CA GLY A 36 13.09 7.34 -12.65
C GLY A 36 12.50 7.82 -13.99
N ARG A 37 12.13 6.88 -14.87
CA ARG A 37 11.65 7.13 -16.24
C ARG A 37 10.36 6.36 -16.54
N PHE A 38 9.62 6.82 -17.55
CA PHE A 38 8.36 6.21 -18.00
C PHE A 38 8.44 5.89 -19.48
N ARG A 39 7.96 4.70 -19.86
CA ARG A 39 7.82 4.30 -21.26
C ARG A 39 6.43 3.73 -21.50
N ALA A 40 5.76 4.21 -22.54
CA ALA A 40 4.56 3.54 -23.02
C ALA A 40 4.95 2.23 -23.72
N ALA A 41 4.26 1.13 -23.43
CA ALA A 41 4.49 -0.18 -24.03
C ALA A 41 3.16 -0.89 -24.28
N LEU A 42 3.01 -1.59 -25.42
CA LEU A 42 1.79 -2.33 -25.73
C LEU A 42 1.56 -3.48 -24.74
N VAL A 43 2.65 -4.14 -24.31
CA VAL A 43 2.67 -5.14 -23.26
C VAL A 43 3.78 -4.74 -22.29
N SER A 44 3.44 -4.47 -21.03
CA SER A 44 4.45 -4.20 -19.99
C SER A 44 5.05 -5.50 -19.47
N GLY A 45 6.29 -5.45 -18.96
CA GLY A 45 6.92 -6.58 -18.25
C GLY A 45 6.10 -7.15 -17.07
N GLY A 46 6.52 -8.35 -16.61
CA GLY A 46 5.90 -9.08 -15.50
C GLY A 46 6.04 -8.38 -14.13
N ARG A 47 4.94 -8.23 -13.41
CA ARG A 47 4.85 -7.34 -12.24
C ARG A 47 4.86 -8.10 -10.90
N THR A 48 5.68 -9.13 -10.80
CA THR A 48 5.82 -9.93 -9.59
C THR A 48 7.00 -9.46 -8.76
N LEU A 49 6.94 -9.61 -7.43
CA LEU A 49 8.07 -9.33 -6.52
C LEU A 49 9.36 -10.09 -6.89
N SER A 50 9.25 -11.15 -7.70
CA SER A 50 10.35 -11.94 -8.22
C SER A 50 10.94 -11.41 -9.53
N SER A 51 10.38 -10.34 -10.11
CA SER A 51 10.80 -9.81 -11.40
C SER A 51 11.92 -8.77 -11.24
N ASP A 52 12.91 -8.87 -12.13
CA ASP A 52 14.02 -7.95 -12.29
C ASP A 52 13.60 -6.52 -12.67
N ILE A 53 12.48 -6.34 -13.38
CA ILE A 53 12.00 -5.00 -13.73
C ILE A 53 11.54 -4.16 -12.54
N LEU A 54 11.28 -4.73 -11.36
CA LEU A 54 10.91 -3.96 -10.17
C LEU A 54 12.08 -3.14 -9.60
N VAL A 55 13.31 -3.52 -9.90
CA VAL A 55 14.51 -2.76 -9.50
C VAL A 55 15.00 -1.82 -10.61
N ASP A 56 14.45 -1.93 -11.83
CA ASP A 56 14.72 -0.98 -12.91
C ASP A 56 14.08 0.38 -12.61
N GLN A 57 14.80 1.45 -12.96
CA GLN A 57 14.31 2.83 -12.92
C GLN A 57 13.39 3.17 -14.09
N LEU A 58 12.92 2.18 -14.84
CA LEU A 58 11.91 2.34 -15.89
C LEU A 58 10.57 1.73 -15.44
N ILE A 59 9.52 2.53 -15.51
CA ILE A 59 8.14 2.04 -15.41
C ILE A 59 7.54 1.99 -16.82
N GLU A 60 7.23 0.79 -17.28
CA GLU A 60 6.43 0.58 -18.47
C GLU A 60 4.94 0.67 -18.15
N TYR A 61 4.19 1.38 -18.98
CA TYR A 61 2.74 1.44 -18.85
C TYR A 61 2.04 1.19 -20.18
N THR A 62 0.94 0.43 -20.12
CA THR A 62 0.09 0.22 -21.29
C THR A 62 -0.89 1.36 -21.41
N PRO A 63 -0.87 2.11 -22.52
CA PRO A 63 -1.78 3.22 -22.73
C PRO A 63 -3.17 2.70 -23.09
N VAL A 64 -3.96 2.29 -22.10
CA VAL A 64 -5.41 2.03 -22.25
C VAL A 64 -6.27 3.04 -21.48
N ARG A 65 -5.68 4.20 -21.16
CA ARG A 65 -6.33 5.23 -20.35
C ARG A 65 -7.62 5.73 -21.00
N ARG A 66 -7.66 5.88 -22.33
CA ARG A 66 -8.86 6.36 -23.03
C ARG A 66 -9.96 5.31 -23.04
N GLU A 67 -9.61 4.04 -23.14
CA GLU A 67 -10.53 2.90 -23.08
C GLU A 67 -11.09 2.76 -21.66
N LEU A 68 -10.25 2.92 -20.63
CA LEU A 68 -10.70 3.00 -19.23
C LEU A 68 -11.60 4.22 -18.97
N GLU A 69 -11.23 5.40 -19.49
CA GLU A 69 -12.04 6.61 -19.36
C GLU A 69 -13.39 6.43 -20.06
N TRP A 70 -13.42 5.84 -21.26
CA TRP A 70 -14.66 5.53 -21.97
C TRP A 70 -15.54 4.55 -21.18
N VAL A 71 -15.03 3.38 -20.77
CA VAL A 71 -15.82 2.41 -20.00
C VAL A 71 -16.26 2.98 -18.64
N ALA A 72 -15.43 3.78 -17.99
CA ALA A 72 -15.77 4.40 -16.72
C ALA A 72 -16.75 5.57 -16.87
N LEU A 73 -16.81 6.24 -18.03
CA LEU A 73 -17.60 7.46 -18.21
C LEU A 73 -18.86 7.29 -19.07
N ASP A 74 -18.93 6.27 -19.92
CA ASP A 74 -20.05 6.03 -20.83
C ASP A 74 -21.29 5.45 -20.08
N PRO A 75 -22.51 6.00 -20.28
CA PRO A 75 -23.71 5.55 -19.57
C PRO A 75 -24.15 4.11 -19.81
N LEU A 76 -23.81 3.53 -20.97
CA LEU A 76 -24.11 2.13 -21.30
C LEU A 76 -23.05 1.21 -20.68
N GLU A 77 -21.78 1.56 -20.81
CA GLU A 77 -20.67 0.75 -20.28
C GLU A 77 -20.59 0.76 -18.75
N ARG A 78 -20.95 1.86 -18.08
CA ARG A 78 -20.97 1.92 -16.60
C ARG A 78 -21.90 0.89 -15.95
N ARG A 79 -22.86 0.33 -16.70
CA ARG A 79 -23.74 -0.76 -16.23
C ARG A 79 -23.03 -2.12 -16.17
N HIS A 80 -21.83 -2.19 -16.72
CA HIS A 80 -20.98 -3.38 -16.82
C HIS A 80 -19.66 -3.19 -16.03
N PRO A 81 -19.72 -3.09 -14.68
CA PRO A 81 -18.54 -2.85 -13.85
C PRO A 81 -17.43 -3.90 -14.03
N GLU A 82 -17.78 -5.12 -14.44
CA GLU A 82 -16.86 -6.21 -14.79
C GLU A 82 -15.90 -5.85 -15.92
N ARG A 83 -16.35 -5.12 -16.95
CA ARG A 83 -15.50 -4.70 -18.09
C ARG A 83 -14.44 -3.71 -17.67
N THR A 84 -14.78 -2.81 -16.76
CA THR A 84 -13.80 -1.88 -16.15
C THR A 84 -12.71 -2.66 -15.42
N LEU A 85 -13.10 -3.70 -14.66
CA LEU A 85 -12.17 -4.54 -13.92
C LEU A 85 -11.28 -5.36 -14.86
N GLU A 86 -11.81 -5.84 -15.99
CA GLU A 86 -11.01 -6.56 -17.01
C GLU A 86 -9.98 -5.66 -17.68
N LEU A 87 -10.38 -4.48 -18.16
CA LEU A 87 -9.45 -3.52 -18.76
C LEU A 87 -8.38 -3.06 -17.77
N ARG A 88 -8.77 -2.89 -16.50
CA ARG A 88 -7.83 -2.54 -15.44
C ARG A 88 -6.72 -3.58 -15.23
N LYS A 89 -6.94 -4.87 -15.54
CA LYS A 89 -5.88 -5.90 -15.45
C LYS A 89 -4.69 -5.57 -16.35
N PHE A 90 -4.91 -4.86 -17.45
CA PHE A 90 -3.86 -4.47 -18.39
C PHE A 90 -3.15 -3.17 -17.98
N VAL A 91 -3.69 -2.43 -17.00
CA VAL A 91 -3.16 -1.12 -16.59
C VAL A 91 -2.27 -1.30 -15.36
N PRO A 92 -0.98 -0.94 -15.44
CA PRO A 92 -0.15 -0.91 -14.24
C PRO A 92 -0.62 0.20 -13.32
N CYS A 93 -0.71 -0.12 -12.04
CA CYS A 93 -0.84 0.89 -11.01
C CYS A 93 0.47 1.66 -10.89
N ILE A 94 0.57 2.77 -11.64
CA ILE A 94 1.80 3.55 -11.76
C ILE A 94 2.34 3.97 -10.39
N PHE A 95 1.47 4.39 -9.48
CA PHE A 95 1.92 4.78 -8.15
C PHE A 95 2.38 3.59 -7.30
N HIS A 96 1.76 2.43 -7.43
CA HIS A 96 2.21 1.21 -6.74
C HIS A 96 3.60 0.78 -7.22
N GLU A 97 3.82 0.79 -8.53
CA GLU A 97 5.13 0.52 -9.15
C GLU A 97 6.20 1.53 -8.73
N GLN A 98 5.82 2.81 -8.61
CA GLN A 98 6.69 3.85 -8.11
C GLN A 98 7.04 3.65 -6.63
N SER A 99 6.05 3.30 -5.81
CA SER A 99 6.21 2.96 -4.38
C SER A 99 7.21 1.81 -4.21
N HIS A 100 7.12 0.74 -5.00
CA HIS A 100 8.11 -0.35 -5.01
C HIS A 100 9.54 0.19 -5.19
N ARG A 101 9.76 0.99 -6.23
CA ARG A 101 11.10 1.52 -6.57
C ARG A 101 11.66 2.47 -5.52
N LEU A 102 10.81 3.21 -4.81
CA LEU A 102 11.24 4.04 -3.69
C LEU A 102 11.55 3.19 -2.45
N VAL A 103 10.70 2.21 -2.14
CA VAL A 103 10.89 1.29 -1.01
C VAL A 103 12.17 0.47 -1.19
N TRP A 104 12.51 0.03 -2.40
CA TRP A 104 13.76 -0.69 -2.65
C TRP A 104 15.02 0.13 -2.37
N ARG A 105 14.97 1.46 -2.47
CA ARG A 105 16.13 2.34 -2.19
C ARG A 105 16.42 2.49 -0.70
N ILE A 106 15.41 2.30 0.14
CA ILE A 106 15.49 2.54 1.60
C ILE A 106 15.55 1.23 2.40
N LEU A 107 15.16 0.11 1.81
CA LEU A 107 15.26 -1.19 2.45
C LEU A 107 16.72 -1.67 2.56
N PRO A 108 17.06 -2.41 3.65
CA PRO A 108 18.36 -3.06 3.75
C PRO A 108 18.50 -4.16 2.69
N PRO A 109 19.73 -4.61 2.36
CA PRO A 109 19.94 -5.67 1.39
C PRO A 109 19.11 -6.93 1.68
N ALA A 110 18.53 -7.51 0.63
CA ALA A 110 17.69 -8.69 0.76
C ALA A 110 18.47 -9.88 1.37
N PRO A 111 17.89 -10.62 2.32
CA PRO A 111 18.56 -11.75 2.95
C PRO A 111 18.66 -12.93 1.98
N ARG A 112 19.74 -13.71 2.09
CA ARG A 112 19.98 -14.90 1.24
C ARG A 112 19.13 -16.11 1.60
N GLN A 113 18.72 -16.23 2.87
CA GLN A 113 17.94 -17.37 3.34
C GLN A 113 16.51 -17.27 2.80
N ARG A 114 16.03 -18.32 2.13
CA ARG A 114 14.71 -18.35 1.45
C ARG A 114 13.54 -17.88 2.32
N LEU A 115 13.44 -18.38 3.56
CA LEU A 115 12.34 -17.98 4.46
C LEU A 115 12.45 -16.50 4.87
N ALA A 116 13.67 -16.03 5.16
CA ALA A 116 13.90 -14.62 5.46
C ALA A 116 13.62 -13.73 4.25
N LEU A 117 13.95 -14.19 3.03
CA LEU A 117 13.65 -13.49 1.79
C LEU A 117 12.15 -13.36 1.57
N SER A 118 11.39 -14.45 1.74
CA SER A 118 9.92 -14.42 1.63
C SER A 118 9.31 -13.37 2.56
N ARG A 119 9.78 -13.32 3.81
CA ARG A 119 9.31 -12.34 4.81
C ARG A 119 9.74 -10.92 4.49
N TYR A 120 10.97 -10.75 4.01
CA TYR A 120 11.49 -9.47 3.57
C TYR A 120 10.66 -8.91 2.40
N LEU A 121 10.33 -9.73 1.41
CA LEU A 121 9.45 -9.36 0.29
C LEU A 121 8.02 -9.04 0.78
N THR A 122 7.50 -9.82 1.72
CA THR A 122 6.17 -9.57 2.32
C THR A 122 6.13 -8.25 3.07
N PHE A 123 7.22 -7.91 3.76
CA PHE A 123 7.37 -6.63 4.44
C PHE A 123 7.51 -5.46 3.46
N ALA A 124 8.26 -5.63 2.37
CA ALA A 124 8.35 -4.64 1.30
C ALA A 124 6.97 -4.34 0.70
N GLU A 125 6.18 -5.37 0.42
CA GLU A 125 4.80 -5.24 -0.08
C GLU A 125 3.89 -4.52 0.92
N ALA A 126 3.99 -4.85 2.22
CA ALA A 126 3.23 -4.16 3.26
C ALA A 126 3.52 -2.65 3.32
N LEU A 127 4.78 -2.25 3.11
CA LEU A 127 5.18 -0.84 3.03
C LEU A 127 4.61 -0.15 1.80
N VAL A 128 4.67 -0.82 0.64
CA VAL A 128 4.10 -0.29 -0.61
C VAL A 128 2.59 -0.10 -0.47
N ILE A 129 1.86 -1.09 0.05
CA ILE A 129 0.41 -0.99 0.26
C ILE A 129 0.08 0.14 1.24
N ALA A 130 0.81 0.27 2.35
CA ALA A 130 0.58 1.36 3.30
C ALA A 130 0.84 2.74 2.67
N THR A 131 1.86 2.85 1.80
CA THR A 131 2.18 4.06 1.04
C THR A 131 1.06 4.41 0.08
N ASP A 132 0.53 3.42 -0.65
CA ASP A 132 -0.62 3.60 -1.55
C ASP A 132 -1.87 4.04 -0.79
N MET A 133 -2.15 3.44 0.37
CA MET A 133 -3.28 3.84 1.22
C MET A 133 -3.12 5.25 1.76
N ALA A 134 -1.92 5.63 2.20
CA ALA A 134 -1.61 6.98 2.66
C ALA A 134 -1.84 8.01 1.54
N LEU A 135 -1.28 7.77 0.35
CA LEU A 135 -1.54 8.57 -0.85
C LEU A 135 -3.04 8.74 -1.10
N SER A 136 -3.78 7.64 -1.02
CA SER A 136 -5.21 7.64 -1.28
C SER A 136 -5.97 8.51 -0.29
N ASP A 137 -5.61 8.48 1.00
CA ASP A 137 -6.18 9.36 2.01
C ASP A 137 -5.82 10.83 1.78
N GLU A 138 -4.63 11.14 1.27
CA GLU A 138 -4.22 12.51 0.96
C GLU A 138 -5.00 13.10 -0.22
N LEU A 139 -5.30 12.30 -1.23
CA LEU A 139 -6.14 12.71 -2.37
C LEU A 139 -7.60 12.94 -1.95
N GLY A 140 -8.01 12.36 -0.83
CA GLY A 140 -9.39 12.36 -0.36
C GLY A 140 -10.30 11.41 -1.16
N PRO A 141 -11.51 11.14 -0.66
CA PRO A 141 -12.35 10.03 -1.15
C PRO A 141 -12.83 10.18 -2.60
N LYS A 142 -13.09 11.42 -3.07
CA LYS A 142 -13.62 11.65 -4.43
C LYS A 142 -12.55 11.43 -5.51
N VAL A 143 -11.37 12.02 -5.30
CA VAL A 143 -10.26 11.93 -6.27
C VAL A 143 -9.68 10.52 -6.27
N SER A 144 -9.44 9.95 -5.08
CA SER A 144 -8.88 8.60 -4.97
C SER A 144 -9.79 7.52 -5.55
N LEU A 145 -11.12 7.61 -5.40
CA LEU A 145 -12.04 6.66 -6.04
C LEU A 145 -11.92 6.69 -7.58
N SER A 146 -11.82 7.90 -8.15
CA SER A 146 -11.67 8.06 -9.59
C SER A 146 -10.31 7.54 -10.07
N ALA A 147 -9.23 7.89 -9.37
CA ALA A 147 -7.88 7.40 -9.65
C ALA A 147 -7.78 5.87 -9.53
N HIS A 148 -8.44 5.27 -8.54
CA HIS A 148 -8.50 3.82 -8.36
C HIS A 148 -9.23 3.12 -9.51
N ARG A 149 -10.36 3.68 -9.95
CA ARG A 149 -11.11 3.16 -11.11
C ARG A 149 -10.31 3.22 -12.41
N LEU A 150 -9.50 4.27 -12.56
CA LEU A 150 -8.58 4.43 -13.69
C LEU A 150 -7.30 3.59 -13.56
N GLY A 151 -7.17 2.76 -12.52
CA GLY A 151 -5.99 1.94 -12.28
C GLY A 151 -4.73 2.74 -11.96
N VAL A 152 -4.86 4.02 -11.58
CA VAL A 152 -3.73 4.90 -11.26
C VAL A 152 -3.19 4.62 -9.86
N ILE A 153 -4.08 4.36 -8.89
CA ILE A 153 -3.74 3.99 -7.50
C ILE A 153 -4.38 2.64 -7.12
N TYR A 154 -3.73 1.91 -6.21
CA TYR A 154 -4.14 0.54 -5.91
C TYR A 154 -5.37 0.47 -5.01
N PHE A 155 -5.50 1.41 -4.06
CA PHE A 155 -6.61 1.47 -3.11
C PHE A 155 -7.46 2.73 -3.30
N PRO A 156 -8.79 2.68 -3.05
CA PRO A 156 -9.58 3.88 -2.90
C PRO A 156 -9.28 4.51 -1.53
N GLY A 157 -9.20 5.84 -1.52
CA GLY A 157 -8.89 6.62 -0.33
C GLY A 157 -10.07 6.74 0.60
N THR A 158 -9.76 7.00 1.85
CA THR A 158 -10.76 7.22 2.89
C THR A 158 -10.61 8.60 3.49
N ARG A 159 -11.50 8.93 4.43
CA ARG A 159 -11.35 10.10 5.30
C ARG A 159 -10.54 9.78 6.56
N GLU A 160 -9.75 8.71 6.58
CA GLU A 160 -9.02 8.31 7.78
C GLU A 160 -8.09 9.40 8.28
N ARG A 161 -7.34 10.07 7.38
CA ARG A 161 -6.46 11.19 7.73
C ARG A 161 -7.15 12.29 8.55
N GLU A 162 -8.39 12.64 8.20
CA GLU A 162 -9.19 13.68 8.88
C GLU A 162 -9.57 13.29 10.32
N ARG A 163 -9.54 11.99 10.64
CA ARG A 163 -9.95 11.45 11.94
C ARG A 163 -8.84 11.49 12.99
N PHE A 164 -7.62 11.88 12.63
CA PHE A 164 -6.50 11.97 13.56
C PHE A 164 -6.23 13.43 13.96
N ALA A 165 -6.03 13.66 15.26
CA ALA A 165 -5.81 14.99 15.86
C ALA A 165 -4.52 15.69 15.41
N GLY A 166 -3.70 15.07 14.55
CA GLY A 166 -2.49 15.68 14.00
C GLY A 166 -1.57 14.68 13.31
N LYS A 167 -0.51 15.22 12.69
CA LYS A 167 0.46 14.44 11.89
C LYS A 167 1.09 13.29 12.68
N ARG A 168 1.41 13.49 13.96
CA ARG A 168 2.01 12.45 14.83
C ARG A 168 1.08 11.26 15.04
N ALA A 169 -0.21 11.52 15.29
CA ALA A 169 -1.20 10.46 15.49
C ALA A 169 -1.44 9.68 14.18
N TYR A 170 -1.48 10.38 13.04
CA TYR A 170 -1.61 9.72 11.74
C TYR A 170 -0.38 8.86 11.40
N ARG A 171 0.83 9.33 11.72
CA ARG A 171 2.06 8.52 11.57
C ARG A 171 2.03 7.24 12.40
N ALA A 172 1.61 7.33 13.66
CA ALA A 172 1.46 6.16 14.51
C ALA A 172 0.43 5.16 13.94
N TYR A 173 -0.66 5.67 13.36
CA TYR A 173 -1.61 4.84 12.62
C TYR A 173 -0.98 4.16 11.40
N LEU A 174 -0.22 4.88 10.57
CA LEU A 174 0.46 4.29 9.41
C LEU A 174 1.47 3.19 9.82
N HIS A 175 2.18 3.37 10.94
CA HIS A 175 3.07 2.33 11.46
C HIS A 175 2.28 1.08 11.89
N ALA A 176 1.15 1.26 12.58
CA ALA A 176 0.26 0.16 12.94
C ALA A 176 -0.34 -0.52 11.69
N LEU A 177 -0.64 0.26 10.64
CA LEU A 177 -1.15 -0.23 9.36
C LEU A 177 -0.12 -1.12 8.65
N VAL A 178 1.14 -0.71 8.55
CA VAL A 178 2.22 -1.55 7.98
C VAL A 178 2.33 -2.87 8.74
N HIS A 179 2.29 -2.84 10.06
CA HIS A 179 2.36 -4.06 10.87
C HIS A 179 1.13 -4.96 10.63
N ALA A 180 -0.08 -4.39 10.60
CA ALA A 180 -1.29 -5.14 10.32
C ALA A 180 -1.26 -5.77 8.92
N LEU A 181 -0.83 -5.03 7.91
CA LEU A 181 -0.66 -5.50 6.53
C LEU A 181 0.35 -6.64 6.45
N PHE A 182 1.52 -6.49 7.09
CA PHE A 182 2.55 -7.53 7.09
C PHE A 182 2.01 -8.85 7.66
N LEU A 183 1.33 -8.80 8.82
CA LEU A 183 0.77 -10.01 9.42
C LEU A 183 -0.36 -10.61 8.59
N ASN A 184 -1.21 -9.75 7.98
CA ASN A 184 -2.27 -10.22 7.09
C ASN A 184 -1.71 -10.93 5.85
N LEU A 185 -0.66 -10.38 5.24
CA LEU A 185 0.04 -11.00 4.10
C LEU A 185 0.77 -12.30 4.50
N GLU A 186 1.25 -12.41 5.74
CA GLU A 186 1.77 -13.65 6.33
C GLU A 186 0.64 -14.65 6.70
N GLY A 187 -0.63 -14.32 6.44
CA GLY A 187 -1.78 -15.21 6.66
C GLY A 187 -2.28 -15.28 8.11
N TRP A 188 -2.06 -14.23 8.92
CA TRP A 188 -2.56 -14.20 10.29
C TRP A 188 -4.05 -13.85 10.34
N GLU A 189 -4.75 -14.49 11.28
CA GLU A 189 -6.16 -14.18 11.56
C GLU A 189 -6.34 -12.78 12.16
N PRO A 190 -7.43 -12.04 11.84
CA PRO A 190 -7.63 -10.66 12.30
C PRO A 190 -7.51 -10.45 13.82
N ALA A 191 -8.03 -11.40 14.62
CA ALA A 191 -7.92 -11.34 16.08
C ALA A 191 -6.46 -11.45 16.57
N ALA A 192 -5.65 -12.28 15.92
CA ALA A 192 -4.23 -12.44 16.23
C ALA A 192 -3.42 -11.19 15.81
N ILE A 193 -3.78 -10.59 14.67
CA ILE A 193 -3.20 -9.31 14.24
C ILE A 193 -3.49 -8.22 15.28
N LEU A 194 -4.75 -8.09 15.70
CA LEU A 194 -5.17 -7.10 16.70
C LEU A 194 -4.41 -7.28 18.02
N ALA A 195 -4.31 -8.52 18.52
CA ALA A 195 -3.58 -8.83 19.75
C ALA A 195 -2.09 -8.48 19.63
N SER A 196 -1.45 -8.87 18.53
CA SER A 196 -0.03 -8.57 18.25
C SER A 196 0.23 -7.06 18.19
N ALA A 197 -0.62 -6.33 17.46
CA ALA A 197 -0.49 -4.89 17.32
C ALA A 197 -0.77 -4.16 18.65
N ARG A 198 -1.75 -4.59 19.46
CA ARG A 198 -1.97 -4.04 20.81
C ARG A 198 -0.76 -4.23 21.72
N ALA A 199 -0.11 -5.40 21.66
CA ALA A 199 1.13 -5.67 22.41
C ALA A 199 2.31 -4.79 21.95
N CYS A 200 2.35 -4.41 20.67
CA CYS A 200 3.44 -3.60 20.11
C CYS A 200 3.25 -2.10 20.34
N TYR A 201 2.01 -1.60 20.24
CA TYR A 201 1.71 -0.17 20.24
C TYR A 201 1.00 0.32 21.53
N GLY A 202 0.80 -0.55 22.52
CA GLY A 202 0.30 -0.19 23.85
C GLY A 202 -1.12 0.41 23.83
N GLY A 203 -1.37 1.39 24.71
CA GLY A 203 -2.66 2.09 24.90
C GLY A 203 -3.22 2.84 23.67
N ALA A 204 -2.56 2.74 22.51
CA ALA A 204 -3.05 3.21 21.21
C ALA A 204 -4.11 2.27 20.59
N GLY A 205 -4.89 1.57 21.41
CA GLY A 205 -5.79 0.49 20.98
C GLY A 205 -6.77 0.89 19.87
N ARG A 206 -7.27 2.13 19.87
CA ARG A 206 -8.13 2.66 18.81
C ARG A 206 -7.42 2.83 17.46
N LEU A 207 -6.13 3.19 17.46
CA LEU A 207 -5.34 3.29 16.21
C LEU A 207 -5.14 1.90 15.61
N VAL A 208 -4.83 0.94 16.48
CA VAL A 208 -4.57 -0.46 16.11
C VAL A 208 -5.83 -1.13 15.56
N SER A 209 -6.97 -1.03 16.26
CA SER A 209 -8.24 -1.58 15.76
C SER A 209 -8.57 -1.05 14.37
N ARG A 210 -8.40 0.26 14.15
CA ARG A 210 -8.63 0.87 12.83
C ARG A 210 -7.67 0.41 11.76
N ALA A 211 -6.39 0.22 12.09
CA ALA A 211 -5.43 -0.34 11.15
C ALA A 211 -5.87 -1.73 10.70
N VAL A 212 -6.31 -2.59 11.63
CA VAL A 212 -6.79 -3.94 11.29
C VAL A 212 -8.09 -3.90 10.47
N GLU A 213 -9.06 -3.07 10.85
CA GLU A 213 -10.30 -2.85 10.07
C GLU A 213 -10.03 -2.33 8.65
N ARG A 214 -8.96 -1.56 8.47
CA ARG A 214 -8.58 -1.03 7.16
C ARG A 214 -8.00 -2.13 6.26
N VAL A 215 -7.24 -3.05 6.84
CA VAL A 215 -6.63 -4.19 6.13
C VAL A 215 -7.68 -5.23 5.78
N ASP A 216 -8.58 -5.52 6.72
CA ASP A 216 -9.69 -6.42 6.51
C ASP A 216 -11.01 -5.74 6.94
N PRO A 217 -11.78 -5.21 5.99
CA PRO A 217 -13.08 -4.58 6.28
C PRO A 217 -14.09 -5.51 6.96
N HIS A 218 -13.91 -6.83 6.87
CA HIS A 218 -14.75 -7.80 7.57
C HIS A 218 -14.33 -7.98 9.04
N ALA A 219 -13.09 -7.60 9.42
CA ALA A 219 -12.62 -7.66 10.79
C ALA A 219 -13.46 -6.79 11.75
N ALA A 220 -14.05 -5.68 11.26
CA ALA A 220 -14.95 -4.85 12.06
C ALA A 220 -16.17 -5.63 12.59
N ARG A 221 -16.72 -6.56 11.79
CA ARG A 221 -17.83 -7.42 12.21
C ARG A 221 -17.39 -8.43 13.27
N TRP A 222 -16.18 -8.97 13.14
CA TRP A 222 -15.59 -9.90 14.11
C TRP A 222 -15.32 -9.22 15.45
N PHE A 223 -14.77 -8.01 15.46
CA PHE A 223 -14.50 -7.28 16.72
C PHE A 223 -15.79 -6.94 17.47
N ALA A 224 -16.84 -6.52 16.74
CA ALA A 224 -18.15 -6.29 17.33
C ALA A 224 -18.76 -7.55 17.97
N LEU A 225 -18.56 -8.73 17.36
CA LEU A 225 -19.03 -10.01 17.90
C LEU A 225 -18.22 -10.49 19.12
N MET A 226 -16.94 -10.11 19.22
CA MET A 226 -16.05 -10.51 20.32
C MET A 226 -16.03 -9.51 21.49
N GLY A 227 -16.73 -8.37 21.38
CA GLY A 227 -16.72 -7.31 22.40
C GLY A 227 -15.35 -6.62 22.56
N LEU A 228 -14.55 -6.58 21.49
CA LEU A 228 -13.17 -6.06 21.45
C LEU A 228 -13.06 -4.69 20.77
#